data_AF-A0AAT9GQ26-F1
#
_entry.id   AF-A0AAT9GQ26-F1
#
_cell.length_a   1.000
_cell.length_b   1.000
_cell.length_c   1.000
_cell.angle_alpha   90.00
_cell.angle_beta   90.00
_cell.angle_gamma   90.00
#
_symmetry.space_group_name_H-M   'P 1'
#
loop_
_entity.id
_entity.type
_entity.pdbx_description
1 polymer ?
#
loop_
_entity_poly.entity_id
_entity_poly.type
_entity_poly.pdbx_seq_one_letter_code
_entity_poly.pdbx_strand_id
1 'polypeptide(L)'
;MYLKDVLFASELKSHEIRSMLSTLTKLLRENEYKDLAKEIEELSREHRDKLKDLVDSYIDSHYEDIEYDKTQADELIELVEKIISKLEEVSKRAKLGEG
;
A
#
# COMPACT_ATOMS: atom_id res chain seq x y z
N MET A 1 16.90 18.75 3.05
CA MET A 1 16.58 17.60 2.17
C MET A 1 17.70 16.57 2.36
N TYR A 2 17.45 15.26 2.25
CA TYR A 2 18.43 14.15 2.38
C TYR A 2 18.45 13.25 3.62
N LEU A 3 17.81 13.56 4.76
CA LEU A 3 17.67 12.54 5.84
C LEU A 3 16.30 11.85 5.83
N LYS A 4 15.22 12.59 5.53
CA LYS A 4 13.85 12.06 5.44
C LYS A 4 13.68 11.12 4.24
N ASP A 5 14.27 11.48 3.10
CA ASP A 5 14.15 10.72 1.86
C ASP A 5 14.95 9.39 1.93
N VAL A 6 16.07 9.38 2.66
CA VAL A 6 16.87 8.18 2.92
C VAL A 6 16.22 7.28 3.97
N LEU A 7 15.57 7.85 5.01
CA LEU A 7 14.77 7.06 5.95
C LEU A 7 13.57 6.39 5.26
N PHE A 8 12.84 7.12 4.41
CA PHE A 8 11.76 6.52 3.60
C PHE A 8 12.30 5.43 2.66
N ALA A 9 13.43 5.66 1.98
CA ALA A 9 14.01 4.67 1.07
C ALA A 9 14.69 3.48 1.78
N SER A 10 15.10 3.61 3.04
CA SER A 10 15.74 2.53 3.82
C SER A 10 14.76 1.75 4.70
N GLU A 11 13.65 2.36 5.14
CA GLU A 11 12.53 1.64 5.77
C GLU A 11 11.66 0.91 4.73
N LEU A 12 11.63 1.39 3.47
CA LEU A 12 11.01 0.69 2.34
C LEU A 12 11.80 -0.53 1.83
N LYS A 13 13.04 -0.74 2.30
CA LYS A 13 13.85 -1.90 1.87
C LYS A 13 13.32 -3.26 2.32
N SER A 14 12.34 -3.32 3.23
CA SER A 14 11.70 -4.60 3.61
C SER A 14 10.19 -4.54 3.87
N HIS A 15 9.55 -3.37 3.78
CA HIS A 15 8.12 -3.28 4.01
C HIS A 15 7.35 -3.40 2.69
N GLU A 16 7.02 -4.66 2.37
CA GLU A 16 5.97 -5.01 1.42
C GLU A 16 4.75 -4.09 1.60
N ILE A 17 4.06 -3.75 0.52
CA ILE A 17 2.84 -2.91 0.53
C ILE A 17 1.84 -3.32 1.63
N ARG A 18 1.80 -4.62 1.96
CA ARG A 18 1.00 -5.20 3.03
C ARG A 18 1.42 -4.71 4.43
N SER A 19 2.72 -4.61 4.68
CA SER A 19 3.27 -4.04 5.92
C SER A 19 2.92 -2.57 6.06
N MET A 20 2.92 -1.81 4.96
CA MET A 20 2.53 -0.40 4.96
C MET A 20 1.04 -0.24 5.30
N LEU A 21 0.16 -1.03 4.67
CA LEU A 21 -1.28 -1.03 4.95
C LEU A 21 -1.60 -1.46 6.40
N SER A 22 -0.86 -2.44 6.93
CA SER A 22 -0.96 -2.85 8.33
C SER A 22 -0.55 -1.72 9.28
N THR A 23 0.57 -1.04 9.00
CA THR A 23 1.04 0.11 9.79
C THR A 23 0.03 1.25 9.76
N LEU A 24 -0.53 1.57 8.59
CA LEU A 24 -1.57 2.60 8.46
C LEU A 24 -2.82 2.24 9.26
N THR A 25 -3.28 1.00 9.18
CA THR A 25 -4.45 0.51 9.94
C THR A 25 -4.23 0.71 11.44
N LYS A 26 -3.03 0.40 11.94
CA LYS A 26 -2.66 0.62 13.34
C LYS A 26 -2.72 2.10 13.71
N LEU A 27 -2.09 2.97 12.92
CA LEU A 27 -2.09 4.42 13.16
C LEU A 27 -3.51 5.01 13.16
N LEU A 28 -4.38 4.58 12.24
CA LEU A 28 -5.78 5.03 12.20
C LEU A 28 -6.54 4.61 13.45
N ARG A 29 -6.33 3.38 13.95
CA ARG A 29 -6.95 2.91 15.21
C ARG A 29 -6.45 3.70 16.42
N GLU A 30 -5.15 4.00 16.49
CA GLU A 30 -4.53 4.77 17.57
C GLU A 30 -5.04 6.22 17.64
N ASN A 31 -5.45 6.78 16.49
CA ASN A 31 -6.00 8.13 16.39
C ASN A 31 -7.54 8.16 16.27
N GLU A 32 -8.21 7.12 16.78
CA GLU A 32 -9.68 6.99 16.85
C GLU A 32 -10.43 6.96 15.49
N TYR A 33 -9.74 6.91 14.36
CA TYR A 33 -10.30 6.74 13.01
C TYR A 33 -10.68 5.26 12.72
N LYS A 34 -11.54 4.68 13.57
CA LYS A 34 -11.88 3.24 13.52
C LYS A 34 -12.53 2.81 12.21
N ASP A 35 -13.36 3.65 11.60
CA ASP A 35 -14.03 3.35 10.33
C ASP A 35 -13.04 3.31 9.17
N LEU A 36 -12.13 4.29 9.09
CA LEU A 36 -11.08 4.31 8.08
C LEU A 36 -10.11 3.13 8.25
N ALA A 37 -9.80 2.76 9.50
CA ALA A 37 -8.99 1.57 9.77
C ALA A 37 -9.66 0.29 9.26
N LYS A 38 -10.99 0.17 9.43
CA LYS A 38 -11.77 -0.97 8.93
C LYS A 38 -11.78 -1.03 7.41
N GLU A 39 -11.95 0.12 6.73
CA GLU A 39 -11.91 0.20 5.27
C GLU A 39 -10.55 -0.26 4.70
N ILE A 40 -9.44 0.16 5.31
CA ILE A 40 -8.09 -0.26 4.88
C ILE A 40 -7.84 -1.75 5.17
N GLU A 41 -8.32 -2.25 6.31
CA GLU A 41 -8.23 -3.67 6.65
C GLU A 41 -9.02 -4.54 5.65
N GLU A 42 -10.22 -4.11 5.27
CA GLU A 42 -11.06 -4.80 4.28
C GLU A 42 -10.42 -4.79 2.89
N LEU A 43 -9.89 -3.65 2.44
CA LEU A 43 -9.16 -3.55 1.17
C LEU A 43 -7.95 -4.50 1.14
N SER A 44 -7.19 -4.56 2.24
CA SER A 44 -6.02 -5.43 2.36
C SER A 44 -6.39 -6.90 2.34
N ARG A 45 -7.55 -7.26 2.90
CA ARG A 45 -8.07 -8.64 2.89
C ARG A 45 -8.61 -9.03 1.52
N GLU A 46 -9.39 -8.17 0.88
CA GLU A 46 -9.99 -8.41 -0.44
C GLU A 46 -8.93 -8.64 -1.52
N HIS A 47 -7.81 -7.90 -1.44
CA HIS A 47 -6.74 -7.97 -2.44
C HIS A 47 -5.50 -8.72 -1.95
N ARG A 48 -5.60 -9.53 -0.91
CA ARG A 48 -4.45 -10.20 -0.28
C ARG A 48 -3.54 -10.92 -1.28
N ASP A 49 -4.13 -11.69 -2.19
CA ASP A 49 -3.38 -12.50 -3.14
C ASP A 49 -2.74 -11.61 -4.23
N LYS A 50 -3.48 -10.64 -4.78
CA LYS A 50 -2.91 -9.66 -5.73
C LYS A 50 -1.81 -8.79 -5.11
N LEU A 51 -1.92 -8.43 -3.83
CA LEU A 51 -0.88 -7.72 -3.09
C LEU A 51 0.37 -8.57 -2.89
N LYS A 52 0.22 -9.89 -2.83
CA LYS A 52 1.34 -10.82 -2.81
C LYS A 52 1.97 -10.90 -4.21
N ASP A 53 1.15 -11.07 -5.24
CA ASP A 53 1.61 -11.11 -6.63
C ASP A 53 2.38 -9.84 -7.02
N LEU A 54 1.96 -8.66 -6.53
CA LEU A 54 2.68 -7.41 -6.73
C LEU A 54 4.10 -7.42 -6.14
N VAL A 55 4.26 -8.01 -4.95
CA VAL A 55 5.56 -8.13 -4.28
C VAL A 55 6.44 -9.16 -4.98
N ASP A 56 5.86 -10.32 -5.30
CA ASP A 56 6.54 -11.39 -6.03
C ASP A 56 7.00 -10.86 -7.40
N SER A 57 6.16 -10.08 -8.10
CA SER A 57 6.51 -9.44 -9.38
C SER A 57 7.67 -8.45 -9.29
N TYR A 58 7.73 -7.70 -8.20
CA TYR A 58 8.85 -6.80 -7.95
C TYR A 58 10.16 -7.57 -7.74
N ILE A 59 10.13 -8.68 -6.99
CA ILE A 59 11.29 -9.56 -6.77
C ILE A 59 11.71 -10.21 -8.10
N ASP A 60 10.76 -10.82 -8.80
CA ASP A 60 10.98 -11.55 -10.04
C ASP A 60 11.59 -10.65 -11.12
N SER A 61 11.06 -9.44 -11.31
CA SER A 61 11.60 -8.47 -12.28
C SER A 61 13.07 -8.08 -12.05
N HIS A 62 13.58 -8.26 -10.83
CA HIS A 62 14.95 -7.89 -10.46
C HIS A 62 15.92 -9.06 -10.46
N TYR A 63 15.43 -10.29 -10.38
CA TYR A 63 16.25 -11.49 -10.18
C TYR A 63 16.03 -12.59 -11.21
N GLU A 64 14.98 -12.50 -12.03
CA GLU A 64 14.62 -13.50 -13.04
C GLU A 64 14.17 -12.84 -14.36
N ASP A 65 14.46 -13.48 -15.51
CA ASP A 65 13.92 -13.09 -16.82
C ASP A 65 12.46 -13.61 -16.95
N ILE A 66 11.53 -12.95 -16.26
CA ILE A 66 10.09 -13.28 -16.30
C ILE A 66 9.36 -12.27 -17.19
N GLU A 67 8.71 -12.76 -18.24
CA GLU A 67 7.80 -11.99 -19.07
C GLU A 67 6.41 -11.95 -18.43
N TYR A 68 6.00 -10.77 -17.96
CA TYR A 68 4.63 -10.52 -17.52
C TYR A 68 3.72 -10.29 -18.72
N ASP A 69 2.58 -10.98 -18.75
CA ASP A 69 1.55 -10.66 -19.75
C ASP A 69 0.97 -9.28 -19.48
N LYS A 70 0.58 -8.58 -20.56
CA LYS A 70 0.03 -7.22 -20.49
C LYS A 70 -1.18 -7.17 -19.56
N THR A 71 -2.05 -8.18 -19.59
CA THR A 71 -3.23 -8.22 -18.71
C THR A 71 -2.84 -8.29 -17.24
N GLN A 72 -1.81 -9.04 -16.88
CA GLN A 72 -1.32 -9.12 -15.50
C GLN A 72 -0.76 -7.78 -15.03
N ALA A 73 0.02 -7.10 -15.89
CA ALA A 73 0.55 -5.78 -15.60
C ALA A 73 -0.56 -4.75 -15.41
N ASP A 74 -1.56 -4.73 -16.30
CA ASP A 74 -2.70 -3.81 -16.24
C ASP A 74 -3.50 -4.02 -14.94
N GLU A 75 -3.77 -5.27 -14.55
CA GLU A 75 -4.48 -5.58 -13.28
C GLU A 75 -3.73 -5.11 -12.03
N LEU A 76 -2.40 -5.21 -12.03
CA LEU A 76 -1.55 -4.73 -10.93
C LEU A 76 -1.54 -3.21 -10.87
N ILE A 77 -1.46 -2.53 -12.01
CA ILE A 77 -1.54 -1.07 -12.09
C ILE A 77 -2.88 -0.58 -11.56
N GLU A 78 -4.00 -1.16 -12.01
CA GLU A 78 -5.33 -0.79 -11.53
C GLU A 78 -5.47 -0.96 -10.01
N LEU A 79 -4.91 -2.03 -9.44
CA LEU A 79 -4.90 -2.24 -8.00
C LEU A 79 -4.10 -1.14 -7.27
N VAL A 80 -2.93 -0.77 -7.79
CA VAL A 80 -2.10 0.30 -7.20
C VAL A 80 -2.83 1.64 -7.25
N GLU A 81 -3.47 1.98 -8.37
CA GLU A 81 -4.26 3.20 -8.51
C GLU A 81 -5.44 3.25 -7.53
N LYS A 82 -6.13 2.11 -7.33
CA LYS A 82 -7.21 1.97 -6.34
C LYS A 82 -6.68 2.20 -4.92
N ILE A 83 -5.52 1.65 -4.58
CA ILE A 83 -4.89 1.85 -3.27
C ILE A 83 -4.53 3.32 -3.07
N ILE A 84 -3.85 3.96 -4.03
CA ILE A 84 -3.47 5.37 -3.94
C ILE A 84 -4.70 6.25 -3.74
N SER A 85 -5.75 6.05 -4.55
CA SER A 85 -6.99 6.80 -4.44
C SER A 85 -7.64 6.66 -3.05
N LYS A 86 -7.61 5.45 -2.48
CA LYS A 86 -8.14 5.22 -1.14
C LYS A 86 -7.31 5.89 -0.05
N LEU A 87 -5.98 5.87 -0.18
CA LEU A 87 -5.08 6.55 0.74
C LEU A 87 -5.27 8.07 0.71
N GLU A 88 -5.51 8.66 -0.46
CA GLU A 88 -5.84 10.07 -0.58
C GLU A 88 -7.16 10.43 0.11
N GLU A 89 -8.18 9.59 -0.04
CA GLU A 89 -9.47 9.77 0.65
C GLU A 89 -9.29 9.72 2.17
N VAL A 90 -8.57 8.71 2.67
CA VAL A 90 -8.24 8.57 4.10
C VAL A 90 -7.48 9.81 4.58
N SER A 91 -6.48 10.29 3.82
CA SER A 91 -5.71 11.49 4.19
C SER A 91 -6.59 12.74 4.28
N LYS A 92 -7.51 12.92 3.33
CA LYS A 92 -8.46 14.05 3.35
C LYS A 92 -9.40 13.95 4.55
N ARG A 93 -9.97 12.79 4.83
CA ARG A 93 -10.89 12.58 5.96
C ARG A 93 -10.21 12.73 7.31
N ALA A 94 -8.98 12.22 7.46
CA ALA A 94 -8.18 12.39 8.67
C ALA A 94 -7.82 13.86 8.92
N LYS A 95 -7.49 14.64 7.88
CA LYS A 95 -7.24 16.09 7.99
C LYS A 95 -8.49 16.90 8.34
N LEU A 96 -9.67 16.41 7.95
CA LEU A 96 -10.95 17.04 8.29
C LEU A 96 -11.46 16.70 9.69
N GLY A 97 -10.84 15.72 10.36
CA GLY A 97 -11.14 15.32 11.74
C GLY A 97 -10.42 16.15 12.82
N GLU A 98 -9.51 17.05 12.45
CA GLU A 98 -8.85 18.00 13.37
C GLU A 98 -9.71 19.27 13.65
N GLY A 99 -11.03 19.10 13.82
CA GLY A 99 -11.98 20.19 14.08
C GLY A 99 -12.67 20.06 15.43
#